data_AF-A0A1B0GML8-F1
#
_entry.id   AF-A0A1B0GML8-F1
#
_cell.length_a   1.000
_cell.length_b   1.000
_cell.length_c   1.000
_cell.angle_alpha   90.00
_cell.angle_beta   90.00
_cell.angle_gamma   90.00
#
_symmetry.space_group_name_H-M   'P 1'
#
loop_
_entity.id
_entity.type
_entity.pdbx_description
1 polymer ?
#
loop_
_entity_poly.entity_id
_entity_poly.type
_entity_poly.pdbx_seq_one_letter_code
_entity_poly.pdbx_strand_id
1 'polypeptide(L)'
;MRTLLRLADEFGVAIVITNQVVATVDGAAMFNPDPKKPVGGNIIAHASTTRLYLRKGRGETRICKIYDSPNLPESEAVFAINPDGIGDPTEAAKLVPMGFTTATEYHQRRSEIVQLCTGSRELDKLLGGGIETGSITEIFGEFRTGKSQICHTLAVTCQLPVSQGGGEGRCLYIDTEGTFRPERLLSVAERYKLNGNEVLDNVAFARAYNSDHQLSLLSQAAAMMIESR
;
A
#
# COMPACT_ATOMS: atom_id res chain seq x y z
N MET A 1 -13.05 2.21 40.88
CA MET A 1 -11.73 2.06 40.22
C MET A 1 -10.68 1.36 41.08
N ARG A 2 -10.44 1.73 42.35
CA ARG A 2 -9.48 1.01 43.22
C ARG A 2 -9.73 -0.50 43.34
N THR A 3 -11.00 -0.92 43.35
CA THR A 3 -11.36 -2.35 43.34
C THR A 3 -10.89 -3.07 42.07
N LEU A 4 -10.95 -2.41 40.90
CA LEU A 4 -10.50 -2.99 39.64
C LEU A 4 -8.98 -3.17 39.61
N LEU A 5 -8.22 -2.19 40.12
CA LEU A 5 -6.78 -2.34 40.31
C LEU A 5 -6.44 -3.53 41.21
N ARG A 6 -7.12 -3.66 42.35
CA ARG A 6 -6.92 -4.81 43.25
C ARG A 6 -7.23 -6.15 42.58
N LEU A 7 -8.27 -6.22 41.74
CA LEU A 7 -8.59 -7.42 40.98
C LEU A 7 -7.53 -7.72 39.92
N ALA A 8 -7.02 -6.70 39.22
CA ALA A 8 -5.94 -6.86 38.25
C ALA A 8 -4.67 -7.41 38.93
N ASP A 9 -4.30 -6.86 40.09
CA ASP A 9 -3.12 -7.29 40.84
C ASP A 9 -3.28 -8.70 41.44
N GLU A 10 -4.45 -9.01 42.02
CA GLU A 10 -4.71 -10.30 42.67
C GLU A 10 -4.78 -11.45 41.66
N PHE A 11 -5.41 -11.22 40.50
CA PHE A 11 -5.71 -12.27 39.53
C PHE A 11 -4.85 -12.20 38.26
N GLY A 12 -3.95 -11.22 38.14
CA GLY A 12 -3.08 -11.05 36.98
C GLY A 12 -3.83 -10.76 35.67
N VAL A 13 -5.00 -10.12 35.74
CA VAL A 13 -5.86 -9.84 34.58
C VAL A 13 -5.65 -8.44 34.01
N ALA A 14 -5.65 -8.33 32.67
CA ALA A 14 -5.60 -7.04 32.00
C ALA A 14 -6.98 -6.36 32.01
N ILE A 15 -7.02 -5.07 32.38
CA ILE A 15 -8.24 -4.26 32.35
C ILE A 15 -8.04 -3.10 31.37
N VAL A 16 -8.87 -3.06 30.33
CA VAL A 16 -8.82 -2.04 29.28
C VAL A 16 -10.11 -1.22 29.31
N ILE A 17 -9.98 0.10 29.24
CA ILE A 17 -11.12 1.04 29.22
C ILE A 17 -11.00 1.87 27.95
N THR A 18 -12.05 1.87 27.14
CA THR A 18 -12.18 2.79 26.01
C THR A 18 -12.96 4.03 26.46
N ASN A 19 -12.56 5.18 25.94
CA ASN A 19 -13.20 6.44 26.27
C ASN A 19 -13.29 7.33 25.03
N GLN A 20 -14.43 7.99 24.86
CA GLN A 20 -14.63 8.91 23.75
C GLN A 20 -14.00 10.27 24.06
N VAL A 21 -13.51 10.95 23.04
CA VAL A 21 -13.02 12.34 23.13
C VAL A 21 -14.07 13.28 22.59
N VAL A 22 -14.30 14.39 23.29
CA VAL A 22 -15.20 15.47 22.85
C VAL A 22 -14.36 16.70 22.53
N ALA A 23 -14.72 17.39 21.45
CA ALA A 23 -14.11 18.68 21.12
C ALA A 23 -14.69 19.76 22.04
N THR A 24 -13.84 20.52 22.72
CA THR A 24 -14.27 21.71 23.46
C THR A 24 -14.45 22.88 22.49
N VAL A 25 -15.62 23.53 22.52
CA VAL A 25 -15.99 24.67 21.65
C VAL A 25 -15.78 26.04 22.33
N ASP A 26 -15.10 26.10 23.47
CA ASP A 26 -14.85 27.36 24.17
C ASP A 26 -13.84 28.26 23.41
N GLY A 27 -14.11 29.57 23.40
CA GLY A 27 -13.46 30.61 22.58
C GLY A 27 -11.94 30.83 22.78
N ALA A 28 -11.26 29.95 23.51
CA ALA A 28 -9.80 29.90 23.63
C ALA A 28 -9.13 29.07 22.50
N ALA A 29 -9.91 28.57 21.53
CA ALA A 29 -9.43 27.73 20.42
C ALA A 29 -8.33 28.38 19.54
N MET A 30 -8.08 29.69 19.66
CA MET A 30 -6.98 30.37 18.95
C MET A 30 -5.58 29.98 19.42
N PHE A 31 -5.41 29.34 20.58
CA PHE A 31 -4.09 29.04 21.16
C PHE A 31 -3.85 27.56 21.52
N ASN A 32 -4.78 26.66 21.23
CA ASN A 32 -4.62 25.23 21.55
C ASN A 32 -4.76 24.36 20.29
N PRO A 33 -3.67 23.78 19.77
CA PRO A 33 -3.67 23.04 18.50
C PRO A 33 -4.46 21.73 18.51
N ASP A 34 -4.82 21.16 19.67
CA ASP A 34 -5.68 19.98 19.76
C ASP A 34 -6.78 20.16 20.82
N PRO A 35 -8.01 20.57 20.43
CA PRO A 35 -9.09 20.92 21.36
C PRO A 35 -9.85 19.69 21.91
N LYS A 36 -9.29 18.48 21.80
CA LYS A 36 -9.95 17.24 22.18
C LYS A 36 -9.51 16.80 23.57
N LYS A 37 -10.47 16.66 24.49
CA LYS A 37 -10.25 16.12 25.83
C LYS A 37 -11.05 14.82 26.03
N PRO A 38 -10.51 13.84 26.77
CA PRO A 38 -11.24 12.62 27.12
C PRO A 38 -12.43 12.96 28.02
N VAL A 39 -13.57 12.31 27.78
CA VAL A 39 -14.80 12.50 28.58
C VAL A 39 -14.62 11.87 29.97
N GLY A 40 -15.02 12.56 31.05
CA GLY A 40 -14.94 12.00 32.42
C GLY A 40 -13.82 12.56 33.31
N GLY A 41 -13.08 13.56 32.84
CA GLY A 41 -12.19 14.39 33.68
C GLY A 41 -11.09 13.63 34.43
N ASN A 42 -10.67 14.15 35.58
CA ASN A 42 -9.49 13.65 36.31
C ASN A 42 -9.71 12.28 36.99
N ILE A 43 -10.96 11.81 37.13
CA ILE A 43 -11.26 10.55 37.84
C ILE A 43 -10.74 9.34 37.06
N ILE A 44 -11.00 9.30 35.75
CA ILE A 44 -10.48 8.23 34.88
C ILE A 44 -8.96 8.38 34.73
N ALA A 45 -8.45 9.62 34.67
CA ALA A 45 -7.02 9.88 34.60
C ALA A 45 -6.25 9.29 35.79
N HIS A 46 -6.68 9.55 37.03
CA HIS A 46 -6.04 9.02 38.23
C HIS A 46 -6.25 7.51 38.44
N ALA A 47 -7.23 6.93 37.76
CA ALA A 47 -7.53 5.51 37.85
C ALA A 47 -6.78 4.65 36.83
N SER A 48 -6.19 5.27 35.81
CA SER A 48 -5.46 4.59 34.74
C SER A 48 -3.96 4.65 34.99
N THR A 49 -3.30 3.49 35.01
CA THR A 49 -1.83 3.42 35.14
C THR A 49 -1.15 3.93 33.87
N THR A 50 -1.60 3.54 32.68
CA THR A 50 -1.06 4.04 31.41
C THR A 50 -2.21 4.54 30.55
N ARG A 51 -2.04 5.74 29.99
CA ARG A 51 -3.04 6.41 29.15
C ARG A 51 -2.48 6.54 27.75
N LEU A 52 -3.18 5.94 26.80
CA LEU A 52 -2.83 5.99 25.39
C LEU A 52 -3.76 6.98 24.68
N TYR A 53 -3.18 7.82 23.84
CA TYR A 53 -3.92 8.71 22.95
C TYR A 53 -3.77 8.24 21.51
N LEU A 54 -4.90 7.87 20.89
CA LEU A 54 -4.93 7.42 19.51
C LEU A 54 -5.46 8.54 18.60
N ARG A 55 -4.74 8.80 17.50
CA ARG A 55 -5.20 9.69 16.42
C ARG A 55 -5.08 9.01 15.06
N LYS A 56 -5.91 9.46 14.11
CA LYS A 56 -5.81 9.01 12.71
C LYS A 56 -4.50 9.52 12.09
N GLY A 57 -3.76 8.63 11.44
CA GLY A 57 -2.63 8.95 10.58
C GLY A 57 -3.08 9.10 9.11
N ARG A 58 -2.15 8.90 8.18
CA ARG A 58 -2.44 8.87 6.73
C ARG A 58 -2.91 7.47 6.31
N GLY A 59 -3.93 7.39 5.46
CA GLY A 59 -4.47 6.12 4.98
C GLY A 59 -4.94 5.22 6.13
N GLU A 60 -4.41 4.00 6.19
CA GLU A 60 -4.77 2.99 7.19
C GLU A 60 -4.00 3.14 8.51
N THR A 61 -3.02 4.05 8.57
CA THR A 61 -2.19 4.22 9.77
C THR A 61 -2.92 4.90 10.93
N ARG A 62 -2.50 4.57 12.13
CA ARG A 62 -2.89 5.14 13.42
C ARG A 62 -1.63 5.50 14.19
N ILE A 63 -1.69 6.60 14.91
CA ILE A 63 -0.60 7.04 15.78
C ILE A 63 -1.11 6.87 17.21
N CYS A 64 -0.39 6.10 18.01
CA CYS A 64 -0.62 5.91 19.43
C CYS A 64 0.47 6.64 20.20
N LYS A 65 0.11 7.64 21.01
CA LYS A 65 1.02 8.31 21.92
C LYS A 65 0.79 7.82 23.34
N ILE A 66 1.86 7.57 24.09
CA ILE A 66 1.80 7.48 25.55
C ILE A 66 1.51 8.90 26.06
N TYR A 67 0.25 9.13 26.43
CA TYR A 67 -0.22 10.42 26.91
C TYR A 67 0.21 10.67 28.36
N ASP A 68 0.21 9.62 29.17
CA ASP A 68 0.62 9.65 30.58
C ASP A 68 0.90 8.22 31.05
N SER A 69 2.00 8.02 31.79
CA SER A 69 2.35 6.74 32.43
C SER A 69 3.40 6.97 33.52
N PRO A 70 3.31 6.32 34.69
CA PRO A 70 4.34 6.41 35.72
C PRO A 70 5.61 5.62 35.37
N ASN A 71 5.52 4.68 34.43
CA ASN A 71 6.58 3.69 34.16
C ASN A 71 7.12 3.74 32.73
N LEU A 72 6.48 4.47 31.81
CA LEU A 72 6.89 4.56 30.42
C LEU A 72 7.12 6.03 30.04
N PRO A 73 8.23 6.35 29.34
CA PRO A 73 8.45 7.71 28.86
C PRO A 73 7.39 8.08 27.81
N GLU A 74 7.11 9.38 27.66
CA GLU A 74 6.31 9.86 26.54
C GLU A 74 6.98 9.45 25.21
N SER A 75 6.26 8.67 24.41
CA SER A 75 6.68 8.25 23.09
C SER A 75 5.46 8.04 22.21
N GLU A 76 5.68 7.95 20.90
CA GLU A 76 4.64 7.61 19.94
C GLU A 76 5.05 6.42 19.07
N ALA A 77 4.06 5.63 18.68
CA ALA A 77 4.20 4.51 17.76
C ALA A 77 3.17 4.64 16.64
N VAL A 78 3.55 4.21 15.44
CA VAL A 78 2.67 4.13 14.28
C VAL A 78 2.32 2.67 14.03
N PHE A 79 1.04 2.37 13.90
CA PHE A 79 0.52 1.04 13.54
C PHE A 79 -0.54 1.19 12.44
N ALA A 80 -0.96 0.09 11.82
CA ALA A 80 -2.02 0.07 10.80
C ALA A 80 -3.21 -0.79 11.25
N ILE A 81 -4.40 -0.46 10.76
CA ILE A 81 -5.59 -1.30 10.88
C ILE A 81 -5.84 -1.91 9.50
N ASN A 82 -5.60 -3.22 9.41
CA ASN A 82 -5.70 -4.03 8.20
C ASN A 82 -6.99 -4.89 8.26
N PRO A 83 -7.41 -5.53 7.14
CA PRO A 83 -8.58 -6.42 7.13
C PRO A 83 -8.49 -7.60 8.11
N ASP A 84 -7.28 -8.04 8.47
CA ASP A 84 -6.98 -9.13 9.40
C ASP A 84 -6.73 -8.66 10.85
N GLY A 85 -6.72 -7.34 11.12
CA GLY A 85 -6.58 -6.80 12.47
C GLY A 85 -5.58 -5.64 12.58
N ILE A 86 -4.81 -5.60 13.67
CA ILE A 86 -3.79 -4.58 13.92
C ILE A 86 -2.42 -5.14 13.53
N GLY A 87 -1.65 -4.37 12.76
CA GLY A 87 -0.29 -4.74 12.37
C GLY A 87 0.60 -3.52 12.16
N ASP A 88 1.82 -3.74 11.69
CA ASP A 88 2.72 -2.67 11.31
C ASP A 88 2.28 -2.04 9.97
N PRO A 89 2.55 -0.73 9.76
CA PRO A 89 2.33 -0.12 8.46
C PRO A 89 3.13 -0.86 7.39
N THR A 90 2.50 -1.16 6.25
CA THR A 90 3.20 -1.79 5.13
C THR A 90 4.43 -0.97 4.73
N GLU A 91 5.57 -1.63 4.54
CA GLU A 91 6.86 -1.00 4.20
C GLU A 91 6.76 -0.08 2.96
N ALA A 92 5.77 -0.31 2.09
CA ALA A 92 5.47 0.49 0.91
C ALA A 92 5.25 1.97 1.24
N ALA A 93 4.58 2.26 2.35
CA ALA A 93 4.32 3.63 2.76
C ALA A 93 5.57 4.40 3.19
N LYS A 94 6.65 3.70 3.59
CA LYS A 94 7.93 4.33 3.98
C LYS A 94 8.80 4.67 2.77
N LEU A 95 8.67 3.92 1.68
CA LEU A 95 9.54 4.03 0.50
C LEU A 95 8.97 4.92 -0.60
N VAL A 96 7.67 5.16 -0.61
CA VAL A 96 7.04 6.07 -1.58
C VAL A 96 7.00 7.48 -0.96
N PRO A 97 7.72 8.47 -1.53
CA PRO A 97 7.68 9.84 -1.03
C PRO A 97 6.31 10.47 -1.31
N MET A 98 5.42 10.43 -0.31
CA MET A 98 4.06 10.97 -0.36
C MET A 98 4.00 12.50 -0.13
N GLY A 99 4.99 13.26 -0.63
CA GLY A 99 5.18 14.69 -0.35
C GLY A 99 5.29 15.56 -1.61
N PHE A 100 5.48 16.86 -1.41
CA PHE A 100 5.75 17.80 -2.50
C PHE A 100 7.23 17.71 -2.92
N THR A 101 7.49 17.86 -4.22
CA THR A 101 8.83 17.92 -4.84
C THR A 101 8.82 19.09 -5.82
N THR A 102 10.00 19.63 -6.16
CA THR A 102 10.05 20.77 -7.09
C THR A 102 9.75 20.31 -8.53
N ALA A 103 9.28 21.23 -9.39
CA ALA A 103 9.04 20.93 -10.80
C ALA A 103 10.34 20.49 -11.52
N THR A 104 11.49 21.04 -11.13
CA THR A 104 12.80 20.65 -11.65
C THR A 104 13.16 19.21 -11.30
N GLU A 105 13.00 18.81 -10.04
CA GLU A 105 13.23 17.43 -9.60
C GLU A 105 12.28 16.46 -10.32
N TYR A 106 11.01 16.84 -10.45
CA TYR A 106 10.04 16.02 -11.17
C TYR A 106 10.37 15.86 -12.65
N HIS A 107 10.78 16.95 -13.33
CA HIS A 107 11.21 16.91 -14.73
C HIS A 107 12.42 16.00 -14.94
N GLN A 108 13.42 16.09 -14.05
CA GLN A 108 14.61 15.24 -14.12
C GLN A 108 14.25 13.75 -13.95
N ARG A 109 13.41 13.39 -12.97
CA ARG A 109 12.92 12.01 -12.82
C ARG A 109 12.16 11.51 -14.05
N ARG A 110 11.37 12.39 -14.69
CA ARG A 110 10.66 12.03 -15.92
C ARG A 110 11.60 11.72 -17.10
N SER A 111 12.84 12.19 -17.09
CA SER A 111 13.82 11.83 -18.12
C SER A 111 14.34 10.39 -18.03
N GLU A 112 14.12 9.74 -16.88
CA GLU A 112 14.52 8.35 -16.61
C GLU A 112 13.37 7.35 -16.84
N ILE A 113 12.21 7.82 -17.30
CA ILE A 113 11.04 6.98 -17.54
C ILE A 113 11.33 6.00 -18.67
N VAL A 114 11.04 4.72 -18.40
CA VAL A 114 11.07 3.65 -19.40
C VAL A 114 9.68 3.53 -20.02
N GLN A 115 9.64 3.35 -21.34
CA GLN A 115 8.42 3.02 -22.08
C GLN A 115 8.48 1.58 -22.56
N LEU A 116 7.49 0.77 -22.14
CA LEU A 116 7.42 -0.64 -22.46
C LEU A 116 6.71 -0.84 -23.81
N CYS A 117 7.38 -1.51 -24.74
CA CYS A 117 6.84 -1.86 -26.04
C CYS A 117 5.62 -2.77 -25.90
N THR A 118 4.55 -2.42 -26.61
CA THR A 118 3.30 -3.19 -26.67
C THR A 118 3.38 -4.38 -27.62
N GLY A 119 4.48 -4.53 -28.35
CA GLY A 119 4.67 -5.49 -29.43
C GLY A 119 4.07 -5.06 -30.77
N SER A 120 3.53 -3.83 -30.85
CA SER A 120 2.96 -3.21 -32.05
C SER A 120 3.48 -1.80 -32.24
N ARG A 121 4.16 -1.56 -33.38
CA ARG A 121 4.77 -0.26 -33.70
C ARG A 121 3.74 0.88 -33.79
N GLU A 122 2.56 0.61 -34.34
CA GLU A 122 1.52 1.63 -34.48
C GLU A 122 0.89 1.97 -33.13
N LEU A 123 0.74 0.99 -32.24
CA LEU A 123 0.24 1.22 -30.89
C LEU A 123 1.29 1.97 -30.04
N ASP A 124 2.56 1.59 -30.15
CA ASP A 124 3.65 2.31 -29.48
C ASP A 124 3.70 3.77 -29.96
N LYS A 125 3.60 4.01 -31.28
CA LYS A 125 3.55 5.36 -31.84
C LYS A 125 2.35 6.16 -31.32
N LEU A 126 1.17 5.55 -31.23
CA LEU A 126 -0.02 6.19 -30.66
C LEU A 126 0.19 6.60 -29.19
N LEU A 127 0.91 5.76 -28.42
CA LEU A 127 1.22 5.99 -27.01
C LEU A 127 2.47 6.86 -26.79
N GLY A 128 3.12 7.33 -27.86
CA GLY A 128 4.35 8.13 -27.75
C GLY A 128 5.59 7.32 -27.35
N GLY A 129 5.61 6.02 -27.63
CA GLY A 129 6.76 5.11 -27.48
C GLY A 129 6.44 3.77 -26.80
N GLY A 130 5.27 3.64 -26.17
CA GLY A 130 4.84 2.42 -25.48
C GLY A 130 4.07 2.73 -24.19
N ILE A 131 3.92 1.75 -23.31
CA ILE A 131 3.30 1.93 -22.00
C ILE A 131 4.29 2.57 -21.03
N GLU A 132 3.93 3.74 -20.49
CA GLU A 132 4.79 4.55 -19.64
C GLU A 132 4.90 3.99 -18.20
N THR A 133 6.13 3.71 -17.75
CA THR A 133 6.41 3.38 -16.34
C THR A 133 6.21 4.60 -15.42
N GLY A 134 5.89 4.35 -14.15
CA GLY A 134 5.61 5.42 -13.18
C GLY A 134 4.24 6.10 -13.36
N SER A 135 3.37 5.51 -14.19
CA SER A 135 2.00 5.96 -14.43
C SER A 135 1.01 4.78 -14.35
N ILE A 136 -0.29 5.07 -14.17
CA ILE A 136 -1.36 4.08 -14.27
C ILE A 136 -1.99 4.22 -15.65
N THR A 137 -2.01 3.13 -16.42
CA THR A 137 -2.69 3.06 -17.73
C THR A 137 -3.88 2.13 -17.66
N GLU A 138 -5.05 2.60 -18.07
CA GLU A 138 -6.26 1.80 -18.19
C GLU A 138 -6.49 1.38 -19.65
N ILE A 139 -6.75 0.08 -19.88
CA ILE A 139 -7.19 -0.45 -21.17
C ILE A 139 -8.62 -0.96 -21.03
N PHE A 140 -9.59 -0.25 -21.62
CA PHE A 140 -11.01 -0.60 -21.60
C PHE A 140 -11.55 -0.87 -23.01
N GLY A 141 -12.71 -1.53 -23.10
CA GLY A 141 -13.36 -1.87 -24.37
C GLY A 141 -14.22 -3.14 -24.29
N GLU A 142 -14.91 -3.47 -25.37
CA GLU A 142 -15.84 -4.61 -25.43
C GLU A 142 -15.16 -5.97 -25.18
N PHE A 143 -15.94 -7.00 -24.86
CA PHE A 143 -15.43 -8.36 -24.72
C PHE A 143 -14.79 -8.84 -26.03
N ARG A 144 -13.74 -9.67 -25.95
CA ARG A 144 -12.97 -10.22 -27.10
C ARG A 144 -12.25 -9.20 -28.00
N THR A 145 -12.08 -7.95 -27.58
CA THR A 145 -11.30 -6.93 -28.31
C THR A 145 -9.77 -7.04 -28.15
N GLY A 146 -9.29 -7.98 -27.32
CA GLY A 146 -7.84 -8.23 -27.16
C GLY A 146 -7.17 -7.64 -25.92
N LYS A 147 -7.93 -7.04 -24.99
CA LYS A 147 -7.39 -6.46 -23.73
C LYS A 147 -6.43 -7.41 -22.99
N SER A 148 -6.87 -8.63 -22.67
CA SER A 148 -6.00 -9.61 -21.99
C SER A 148 -4.80 -10.05 -22.82
N GLN A 149 -4.88 -10.01 -24.16
CA GLN A 149 -3.73 -10.32 -25.03
C GLN A 149 -2.66 -9.23 -24.94
N ILE A 150 -3.07 -7.95 -24.85
CA ILE A 150 -2.13 -6.85 -24.60
C ILE A 150 -1.46 -7.05 -23.24
N CYS A 151 -2.21 -7.38 -22.18
CA CYS A 151 -1.64 -7.66 -20.86
C CYS A 151 -0.67 -8.86 -20.88
N HIS A 152 -1.01 -9.96 -21.55
CA HIS A 152 -0.10 -11.11 -21.70
C HIS A 152 1.18 -10.74 -22.46
N THR A 153 1.09 -9.85 -23.46
CA THR A 153 2.25 -9.39 -24.22
C THR A 153 3.14 -8.53 -23.34
N LEU A 154 2.57 -7.58 -22.60
CA LEU A 154 3.29 -6.71 -21.66
C LEU A 154 3.96 -7.50 -20.53
N ALA A 155 3.35 -8.58 -20.06
CA ALA A 155 3.96 -9.47 -19.05
C ALA A 155 5.27 -10.13 -19.52
N VAL A 156 5.48 -10.22 -20.84
CA VAL A 156 6.71 -10.71 -21.45
C VAL A 156 7.62 -9.56 -21.88
N THR A 157 7.10 -8.54 -22.57
CA THR A 157 7.93 -7.45 -23.10
C THR A 157 8.56 -6.59 -22.02
N CYS A 158 7.96 -6.51 -20.81
CA CYS A 158 8.59 -5.83 -19.69
C CYS A 158 9.92 -6.45 -19.26
N GLN A 159 10.15 -7.73 -19.56
CA GLN A 159 11.36 -8.48 -19.22
C GLN A 159 12.48 -8.28 -20.23
N LEU A 160 12.21 -7.66 -21.39
CA LEU A 160 13.22 -7.41 -22.41
C LEU A 160 14.25 -6.36 -21.94
N PRO A 161 15.46 -6.35 -22.54
CA PRO A 161 16.40 -5.26 -22.37
C PRO A 161 15.79 -3.90 -22.74
N VAL A 162 16.23 -2.83 -22.07
CA VAL A 162 15.77 -1.46 -22.37
C VAL A 162 16.02 -1.09 -23.84
N SER A 163 17.13 -1.56 -24.41
CA SER A 163 17.48 -1.38 -25.83
C SER A 163 16.50 -2.02 -26.81
N GLN A 164 15.64 -2.93 -26.35
CA GLN A 164 14.59 -3.60 -27.12
C GLN A 164 13.18 -3.16 -26.72
N GLY A 165 13.06 -2.05 -25.97
CA GLY A 165 11.78 -1.53 -25.50
C GLY A 165 11.19 -2.31 -24.32
N GLY A 166 12.00 -3.05 -23.56
CA GLY A 166 11.60 -3.58 -22.26
C GLY A 166 12.09 -2.72 -21.10
N GLY A 167 11.98 -3.25 -19.89
CA GLY A 167 12.44 -2.60 -18.67
C GLY A 167 13.31 -3.48 -17.79
N GLU A 168 13.77 -4.62 -18.30
CA GLU A 168 14.50 -5.65 -17.53
C GLU A 168 13.77 -6.03 -16.23
N GLY A 169 12.44 -5.90 -16.26
CA GLY A 169 11.58 -6.00 -15.08
C GLY A 169 10.95 -7.38 -14.92
N ARG A 170 10.17 -7.51 -13.86
CA ARG A 170 9.29 -8.66 -13.60
C ARG A 170 7.83 -8.23 -13.70
N CYS A 171 6.92 -9.19 -13.83
CA CYS A 171 5.49 -8.93 -13.92
C CYS A 171 4.76 -9.43 -12.68
N LEU A 172 3.86 -8.61 -12.15
CA LEU A 172 2.83 -9.05 -11.21
C LEU A 172 1.48 -8.98 -11.92
N TYR A 173 0.76 -10.11 -11.96
CA TYR A 173 -0.48 -10.28 -12.71
C TYR A 173 -1.62 -10.67 -11.77
N ILE A 174 -2.58 -9.78 -11.58
CA ILE A 174 -3.81 -10.05 -10.82
C ILE A 174 -4.94 -10.32 -11.81
N ASP A 175 -5.46 -11.55 -11.81
CA ASP A 175 -6.54 -11.98 -12.69
C ASP A 175 -7.87 -12.03 -11.95
N THR A 176 -8.77 -11.11 -12.29
CA THR A 176 -10.12 -11.02 -11.73
C THR A 176 -11.14 -11.86 -12.50
N GLU A 177 -10.87 -12.16 -13.78
CA GLU A 177 -11.84 -12.83 -14.67
C GLU A 177 -11.48 -14.28 -14.97
N GLY A 178 -10.29 -14.74 -14.61
CA GLY A 178 -9.80 -16.08 -14.96
C GLY A 178 -9.36 -16.18 -16.43
N THR A 179 -8.90 -15.08 -17.03
CA THR A 179 -8.49 -15.02 -18.44
C THR A 179 -6.99 -15.24 -18.66
N PHE A 180 -6.19 -15.32 -17.59
CA PHE A 180 -4.77 -15.57 -17.67
C PHE A 180 -4.47 -16.96 -18.23
N ARG A 181 -3.58 -17.05 -19.23
CA ARG A 181 -3.17 -18.31 -19.86
C ARG A 181 -1.65 -18.34 -20.02
N PRO A 182 -0.89 -19.10 -19.20
CA PRO A 182 0.57 -19.19 -19.28
C PRO A 182 1.08 -19.57 -20.68
N GLU A 183 0.32 -20.38 -21.42
CA GLU A 183 0.70 -20.81 -22.77
C GLU A 183 0.79 -19.62 -23.74
N ARG A 184 0.02 -18.54 -23.50
CA ARG A 184 0.13 -17.31 -24.27
C ARG A 184 1.43 -16.57 -24.01
N LEU A 185 1.94 -16.58 -22.77
CA LEU A 185 3.25 -16.02 -22.45
C LEU A 185 4.35 -16.81 -23.17
N LEU A 186 4.27 -18.14 -23.20
CA LEU A 186 5.22 -18.97 -23.94
C LEU A 186 5.25 -18.64 -25.43
N SER A 187 4.08 -18.46 -26.06
CA SER A 187 4.01 -18.07 -27.47
C SER A 187 4.62 -16.67 -27.73
N VAL A 188 4.44 -15.73 -26.81
CA VAL A 188 5.05 -14.40 -26.92
C VAL A 188 6.56 -14.48 -26.66
N ALA A 189 7.00 -15.26 -25.69
CA ALA A 189 8.42 -15.46 -25.38
C ALA A 189 9.17 -16.03 -26.59
N GLU A 190 8.59 -17.01 -27.29
CA GLU A 190 9.16 -17.58 -28.51
C GLU A 190 9.37 -16.50 -29.59
N ARG A 191 8.39 -15.61 -29.80
CA ARG A 191 8.50 -14.48 -30.74
C ARG A 191 9.70 -13.58 -30.43
N TYR A 192 10.01 -13.39 -29.16
CA TYR A 192 11.14 -12.57 -28.70
C TYR A 192 12.42 -13.37 -28.42
N LYS A 193 12.42 -14.69 -28.72
CA LYS A 193 13.56 -15.59 -28.48
C LYS A 193 14.01 -15.63 -27.01
N LEU A 194 13.06 -15.50 -26.09
CA LEU A 194 13.29 -15.63 -24.65
C LEU A 194 13.12 -17.09 -24.20
N ASN A 195 13.78 -17.46 -23.11
CA ASN A 195 13.53 -18.75 -22.46
C ASN A 195 12.14 -18.73 -21.80
N GLY A 196 11.25 -19.60 -22.27
CA GLY A 196 9.87 -19.65 -21.78
C GLY A 196 9.74 -19.93 -20.28
N ASN A 197 10.60 -20.79 -19.72
CA ASN A 197 10.54 -21.11 -18.29
C ASN A 197 10.97 -19.90 -17.44
N GLU A 198 12.06 -19.23 -17.84
CA GLU A 198 12.51 -18.00 -17.15
C GLU A 198 11.45 -16.90 -17.23
N VAL A 199 10.78 -16.77 -18.39
CA VAL A 199 9.67 -15.81 -18.55
C VAL A 199 8.54 -16.10 -17.58
N LEU A 200 8.17 -17.37 -17.42
CA LEU A 200 7.11 -17.78 -16.49
C LEU A 200 7.53 -17.56 -15.03
N ASP A 201 8.77 -17.89 -14.66
CA ASP A 201 9.30 -17.69 -13.30
C ASP A 201 9.35 -16.20 -12.90
N ASN A 202 9.48 -15.30 -13.88
CA ASN A 202 9.45 -13.85 -13.68
C ASN A 202 8.03 -13.24 -13.63
N VAL A 203 6.97 -14.06 -13.71
CA VAL A 203 5.58 -13.59 -13.61
C VAL A 203 4.92 -14.12 -12.33
N ALA A 204 4.79 -13.24 -11.34
CA ALA A 204 3.99 -13.53 -10.14
C ALA A 204 2.50 -13.42 -10.46
N PHE A 205 1.75 -14.50 -10.29
CA PHE A 205 0.33 -14.58 -10.62
C PHE A 205 -0.55 -14.76 -9.38
N ALA A 206 -1.66 -14.03 -9.32
CA ALA A 206 -2.71 -14.24 -8.32
C ALA A 206 -4.11 -14.11 -8.92
N ARG A 207 -5.04 -14.94 -8.45
CA ARG A 207 -6.46 -14.86 -8.83
C ARG A 207 -7.25 -14.14 -7.74
N ALA A 208 -7.87 -13.01 -8.07
CA ALA A 208 -8.78 -12.31 -7.18
C ALA A 208 -10.19 -12.91 -7.30
N TYR A 209 -10.87 -13.12 -6.17
CA TYR A 209 -12.20 -13.72 -6.12
C TYR A 209 -13.29 -12.71 -5.74
N ASN A 210 -12.90 -11.59 -5.15
CA ASN A 210 -13.76 -10.46 -4.77
C ASN A 210 -12.90 -9.21 -4.56
N SER A 211 -13.54 -8.06 -4.33
CA SER A 211 -12.86 -6.77 -4.16
C SER A 211 -11.96 -6.71 -2.93
N ASP A 212 -12.35 -7.28 -1.80
CA ASP A 212 -11.53 -7.28 -0.58
C ASP A 212 -10.25 -8.10 -0.77
N HIS A 213 -10.37 -9.25 -1.43
CA HIS A 213 -9.22 -10.08 -1.79
C HIS A 213 -8.33 -9.35 -2.80
N GLN A 214 -8.90 -8.66 -3.78
CA GLN A 214 -8.13 -7.85 -4.73
C GLN A 214 -7.31 -6.76 -4.01
N LEU A 215 -7.91 -6.06 -3.03
CA LEU A 215 -7.21 -5.06 -2.22
C LEU A 215 -6.08 -5.70 -1.40
N SER A 216 -6.32 -6.86 -0.78
CA SER A 216 -5.28 -7.61 -0.06
C SER A 216 -4.12 -8.01 -0.97
N LEU A 217 -4.42 -8.50 -2.18
CA LEU A 217 -3.40 -8.85 -3.19
C LEU A 217 -2.57 -7.64 -3.62
N LEU A 218 -3.18 -6.45 -3.76
CA LEU A 218 -2.46 -5.21 -4.06
C LEU A 218 -1.50 -4.81 -2.92
N SER A 219 -1.92 -4.97 -1.66
CA SER A 219 -1.06 -4.72 -0.51
C SER A 219 0.12 -5.70 -0.46
N GLN A 220 -0.11 -6.98 -0.73
CA GLN A 220 0.95 -8.00 -0.83
C GLN A 220 1.89 -7.71 -2.00
N ALA A 221 1.36 -7.33 -3.17
CA ALA A 221 2.13 -6.94 -4.34
C ALA A 221 3.08 -5.78 -4.04
N ALA A 222 2.58 -4.74 -3.34
CA ALA A 222 3.40 -3.61 -2.92
C ALA A 222 4.56 -4.05 -1.99
N ALA A 223 4.33 -5.00 -1.08
CA ALA A 223 5.39 -5.55 -0.23
C ALA A 223 6.44 -6.33 -1.03
N MET A 224 6.02 -7.21 -1.95
CA MET A 224 6.94 -7.99 -2.80
C MET A 224 7.84 -7.09 -3.66
N MET A 225 7.31 -5.97 -4.17
CA MET A 225 8.08 -5.02 -4.99
C MET A 225 9.17 -4.27 -4.21
N ILE A 226 9.08 -4.25 -2.88
CA ILE A 226 10.07 -3.61 -1.99
C ILE A 226 11.19 -4.56 -1.66
N GLU A 227 10.85 -5.80 -1.32
CA GLU A 227 11.83 -6.83 -0.95
C GLU A 227 12.70 -7.25 -2.12
N SER A 228 12.21 -7.09 -3.35
CA SER A 228 12.90 -7.47 -4.59
C SER A 228 13.71 -6.34 -5.22
N ARG A 229 13.88 -5.20 -4.54
CA ARG A 229 14.64 -4.04 -5.00
C ARG A 229 16.09 -4.09 -4.49
#